data_AF-A0A4W5MVX9-F1
#
_entry.id   AF-A0A4W5MVX9-F1
#
_cell.length_a   1.000
_cell.length_b   1.000
_cell.length_c   1.000
_cell.angle_alpha   90.00
_cell.angle_beta   90.00
_cell.angle_gamma   90.00
#
_symmetry.space_group_name_H-M   'P 1'
#
loop_
_entity.id
_entity.type
_entity.pdbx_description
1 polymer ?
#
loop_
_entity_poly.entity_id
_entity_poly.type
_entity_poly.pdbx_seq_one_letter_code
_entity_poly.pdbx_strand_id
1 'polypeptide(L)'
;MRPVLLQKLKVKVRQQPSPNLEEPPEDVGRPSQNLEHWHRGNRVIVPCMDKTEVQEELLKEYKPPQMSLQYKPLDDSNTAMNHQNYKKRMHSFLYTEEQAEDQVVSRLSVRGTITLSVTLDDPQFGMKMAPLGELFCAVSVPYTLTPDTPEGWVLRRSVQSAFIAPVSSDNQSHKVYEAIILRDATSENKMHLQLSKRCCSDLKLQRNETYEMEVQFHLNRLKFCEMHKAIDFLPDTERVLPDFRNCIVPVNEIEYPKLNAKQHAAIDFIVGDSDGRGVAPLLIYGPFGTGKTFTLATAAKELVRQPHTRVLICTLTNR
;
A
#
# COMPACT_ATOMS: atom_id res chain seq x y z
N MET A 1 -14.32 -41.35 -2.48
CA MET A 1 -15.25 -40.30 -2.00
C MET A 1 -14.84 -38.97 -2.59
N ARG A 2 -15.70 -38.32 -3.39
CA ARG A 2 -15.44 -37.02 -4.02
C ARG A 2 -15.99 -35.90 -3.12
N PRO A 3 -15.29 -34.76 -2.92
CA PRO A 3 -15.87 -33.62 -2.21
C PRO A 3 -16.88 -32.93 -3.12
N VAL A 4 -18.09 -32.73 -2.59
CA VAL A 4 -19.18 -31.98 -3.23
C VAL A 4 -19.06 -30.52 -2.80
N LEU A 5 -19.19 -29.57 -3.73
CA LEU A 5 -19.19 -28.14 -3.45
C LEU A 5 -20.29 -27.79 -2.42
N LEU A 6 -19.91 -27.32 -1.24
CA LEU A 6 -20.85 -26.75 -0.26
C LEU A 6 -21.23 -25.33 -0.71
N GLN A 7 -22.46 -25.18 -1.21
CA GLN A 7 -23.09 -23.90 -1.50
C GLN A 7 -23.31 -23.15 -0.17
N LYS A 8 -22.64 -22.00 0.02
CA LYS A 8 -22.86 -21.15 1.19
C LYS A 8 -24.23 -20.45 1.06
N LEU A 9 -25.21 -20.92 1.82
CA LEU A 9 -26.47 -20.21 2.06
C LEU A 9 -26.22 -19.05 3.03
N LYS A 10 -26.58 -17.82 2.64
CA LYS A 10 -26.73 -16.68 3.56
C LYS A 10 -28.22 -16.51 3.85
N VAL A 11 -28.63 -16.83 5.07
CA VAL A 11 -29.99 -16.57 5.56
C VAL A 11 -30.01 -15.19 6.21
N LYS A 12 -30.83 -14.27 5.68
CA LYS A 12 -31.23 -13.06 6.42
C LYS A 12 -32.46 -13.42 7.25
N VAL A 13 -32.28 -13.54 8.56
CA VAL A 13 -33.40 -13.70 9.49
C VAL A 13 -34.10 -12.34 9.60
N ARG A 14 -35.27 -12.23 8.98
CA ARG A 14 -36.14 -11.05 9.04
C ARG A 14 -36.93 -11.14 10.35
N GLN A 15 -36.51 -10.41 11.38
CA GLN A 15 -37.43 -10.10 12.49
C GLN A 15 -38.37 -8.97 12.03
N GLN A 16 -39.66 -9.17 12.28
CA GLN A 16 -40.73 -8.22 11.94
C GLN A 16 -40.65 -6.93 12.79
N PRO A 17 -41.26 -5.83 12.31
CA PRO A 17 -40.93 -4.48 12.74
C PRO A 17 -41.71 -4.05 13.99
N SER A 18 -41.01 -3.53 15.00
CA SER A 18 -41.61 -2.68 16.04
C SER A 18 -41.54 -1.20 15.60
N PRO A 19 -42.64 -0.44 15.69
CA PRO A 19 -42.68 0.97 15.32
C PRO A 19 -42.17 1.78 16.51
N ASN A 20 -40.87 2.09 16.51
CA ASN A 20 -40.31 3.26 17.15
C ASN A 20 -39.01 3.53 16.40
N LEU A 21 -39.14 4.38 15.38
CA LEU A 21 -38.01 4.97 14.69
C LEU A 21 -37.41 5.98 15.67
N GLU A 22 -36.55 5.51 16.58
CA GLU A 22 -35.49 6.38 17.08
C GLU A 22 -34.55 6.56 15.91
N GLU A 23 -34.65 7.73 15.30
CA GLU A 23 -33.68 8.26 14.36
C GLU A 23 -32.27 8.00 14.92
N PRO A 24 -31.33 7.46 14.13
CA PRO A 24 -29.95 7.40 14.57
C PRO A 24 -29.52 8.82 14.90
N PRO A 25 -28.79 9.06 16.00
CA PRO A 25 -28.35 10.41 16.33
C PRO A 25 -27.55 10.95 15.13
N GLU A 26 -28.12 11.94 14.45
CA GLU A 26 -27.42 12.83 13.55
C GLU A 26 -26.44 13.68 14.35
N ASP A 27 -25.41 13.07 14.93
CA ASP A 27 -24.22 13.78 15.37
C ASP A 27 -23.04 12.82 15.54
N VAL A 28 -22.41 12.47 14.42
CA VAL A 28 -20.99 12.06 14.42
C VAL A 28 -20.30 12.86 13.34
N GLY A 29 -19.85 14.05 13.73
CA GLY A 29 -18.75 14.78 13.10
C GLY A 29 -19.03 15.28 11.68
N ARG A 30 -19.17 16.61 11.55
CA ARG A 30 -19.25 17.33 10.28
C ARG A 30 -18.36 16.69 9.19
N PRO A 31 -18.85 16.57 7.94
CA PRO A 31 -17.98 16.22 6.83
C PRO A 31 -16.82 17.22 6.80
N SER A 32 -15.62 16.68 6.59
CA SER A 32 -14.37 17.41 6.39
C SER A 32 -14.66 18.72 5.65
N GLN A 33 -14.20 19.85 6.19
CA GLN A 33 -14.18 21.11 5.44
C GLN A 33 -13.69 20.80 4.02
N ASN A 34 -14.36 21.29 2.98
CA ASN A 34 -13.94 21.13 1.58
C ASN A 34 -12.53 21.74 1.41
N LEU A 35 -11.52 20.95 1.74
CA LEU A 35 -10.11 21.28 1.70
C LEU A 35 -9.66 21.07 0.27
N GLU A 36 -9.09 22.11 -0.34
CA GLU A 36 -8.48 21.99 -1.66
C GLU A 36 -7.29 21.03 -1.57
N HIS A 37 -7.34 19.91 -2.29
CA HIS A 37 -6.26 18.93 -2.29
C HIS A 37 -4.97 19.51 -2.91
N TRP A 38 -3.88 19.48 -2.16
CA TRP A 38 -2.60 20.02 -2.61
C TRP A 38 -1.88 19.06 -3.55
N HIS A 39 -1.41 19.58 -4.67
CA HIS A 39 -0.67 18.82 -5.65
C HIS A 39 0.32 19.74 -6.38
N ARG A 40 1.21 19.16 -7.19
CA ARG A 40 2.24 19.94 -7.92
C ARG A 40 1.67 20.96 -8.91
N GLY A 41 0.38 20.86 -9.25
CA GLY A 41 -0.32 21.78 -10.14
C GLY A 41 -0.81 23.06 -9.46
N ASN A 42 -1.13 23.02 -8.16
CA ASN A 42 -1.64 24.19 -7.41
C ASN A 42 -0.70 24.70 -6.32
N ARG A 43 0.29 23.92 -5.88
CA ARG A 43 1.24 24.31 -4.82
C ARG A 43 2.69 23.95 -5.20
N VAL A 44 3.64 24.74 -4.70
CA VAL A 44 5.07 24.40 -4.69
C VAL A 44 5.34 23.51 -3.48
N ILE A 45 5.54 22.23 -3.75
CA ILE A 45 5.87 21.24 -2.72
C ILE A 45 7.37 21.27 -2.46
N VAL A 46 7.74 21.57 -1.22
CA VAL A 46 9.12 21.53 -0.72
C VAL A 46 9.35 20.14 -0.09
N PRO A 47 10.15 19.26 -0.71
CA PRO A 47 10.34 17.91 -0.20
C PRO A 47 11.12 17.89 1.12
N CYS A 48 10.89 16.85 1.92
CA CYS A 48 11.61 16.62 3.17
C CYS A 48 12.95 15.94 2.90
N MET A 49 12.95 15.02 1.94
CA MET A 49 14.11 14.31 1.45
C MET A 49 14.15 14.39 -0.08
N ASP A 50 15.34 14.52 -0.64
CA ASP A 50 15.50 14.52 -2.09
C ASP A 50 15.14 13.14 -2.65
N LYS A 51 14.33 13.14 -3.70
CA LYS A 51 14.02 11.92 -4.46
C LYS A 51 15.19 11.61 -5.38
N THR A 52 15.45 10.33 -5.61
CA THR A 52 16.46 9.94 -6.60
C THR A 52 15.97 10.31 -8.00
N GLU A 53 16.89 10.57 -8.93
CA GLU A 53 16.55 10.90 -10.32
C GLU A 53 15.61 9.86 -10.95
N VAL A 54 15.89 8.57 -10.71
CA VAL A 54 15.05 7.45 -11.15
C VAL A 54 13.62 7.54 -10.61
N GLN A 55 13.44 7.91 -9.34
CA GLN A 55 12.11 8.08 -8.75
C GLN A 55 11.37 9.27 -9.36
N GLU A 56 12.06 10.36 -9.66
CA GLU A 56 11.46 11.53 -10.30
C GLU A 56 11.04 11.25 -11.73
N GLU A 57 11.90 10.58 -12.52
CA GLU A 57 11.57 10.13 -13.87
C GLU A 57 10.34 9.23 -13.87
N LEU A 58 10.27 8.28 -12.94
CA LEU A 58 9.16 7.36 -12.82
C LEU A 58 7.83 8.08 -12.51
N LEU A 59 7.85 9.05 -11.59
CA LEU A 59 6.67 9.89 -11.29
C LEU A 59 6.29 10.82 -12.44
N LYS A 60 7.24 11.17 -13.31
CA LYS A 60 6.97 11.95 -14.53
C LYS A 60 6.36 11.06 -15.61
N GLU A 61 6.82 9.84 -15.76
CA GLU A 61 6.32 8.84 -16.71
C GLU A 61 4.87 8.43 -16.38
N TYR A 62 4.60 8.06 -15.13
CA TYR A 62 3.28 7.56 -14.70
C TYR A 62 2.49 8.63 -13.91
N LYS A 63 1.61 9.33 -14.64
CA LYS A 63 0.75 10.40 -14.10
C LYS A 63 -0.33 9.84 -13.17
N PRO A 64 -0.81 10.65 -12.19
CA PRO A 64 -1.92 10.25 -11.33
C PRO A 64 -3.20 9.97 -12.12
N PRO A 65 -4.13 9.16 -11.58
CA PRO A 65 -5.39 8.80 -12.26
C PRO A 65 -6.16 10.01 -12.80
N GLN A 66 -6.19 11.11 -12.03
CA GLN A 66 -6.86 12.37 -12.40
C GLN A 66 -6.29 13.06 -13.64
N MET A 67 -5.02 12.77 -13.98
CA MET A 67 -4.30 13.38 -15.10
C MET A 67 -3.98 12.37 -16.22
N SER A 68 -4.35 11.10 -16.05
CA SER A 68 -4.02 10.04 -16.99
C SER A 68 -5.10 9.93 -18.09
N LEU A 69 -4.74 10.28 -19.32
CA LEU A 69 -5.64 10.17 -20.49
C LEU A 69 -6.03 8.71 -20.81
N GLN A 70 -5.23 7.75 -20.36
CA GLN A 70 -5.45 6.33 -20.60
C GLN A 70 -6.45 5.71 -19.61
N TYR A 71 -6.73 6.39 -18.50
CA TYR A 71 -7.62 5.88 -17.47
C TYR A 71 -9.07 6.20 -17.81
N LYS A 72 -9.88 5.15 -18.01
CA LYS A 72 -11.33 5.22 -18.13
C LYS A 72 -11.97 4.28 -17.11
N PRO A 73 -12.60 4.80 -16.04
CA PRO A 73 -13.11 3.99 -14.93
C PRO A 73 -14.19 2.96 -15.33
N LEU A 74 -14.85 3.11 -16.48
CA LEU A 74 -16.06 2.35 -16.85
C LEU A 74 -15.92 1.42 -18.07
N ASP A 75 -14.78 1.35 -18.76
CA ASP A 75 -14.77 0.88 -20.16
C ASP A 75 -14.65 -0.65 -20.35
N ASP A 76 -14.53 -1.48 -19.31
CA ASP A 76 -14.08 -2.88 -19.54
C ASP A 76 -14.47 -3.95 -18.50
N SER A 77 -15.55 -3.75 -17.72
CA SER A 77 -15.92 -4.72 -16.67
C SER A 77 -16.37 -6.09 -17.21
N ASN A 78 -16.90 -6.16 -18.43
CA ASN A 78 -17.53 -7.37 -18.98
C ASN A 78 -16.65 -8.22 -19.91
N THR A 79 -15.48 -7.73 -20.34
CA THR A 79 -14.60 -8.51 -21.22
C THR A 79 -13.67 -9.39 -20.40
N ALA A 80 -13.51 -10.66 -20.80
CA ALA A 80 -12.52 -11.53 -20.16
C ALA A 80 -11.09 -11.03 -20.44
N MET A 81 -10.21 -11.18 -19.46
CA MET A 81 -8.80 -10.84 -19.62
C MET A 81 -8.13 -11.82 -20.61
N ASN A 82 -7.38 -11.29 -21.56
CA ASN A 82 -6.67 -12.04 -22.59
C ASN A 82 -5.33 -11.36 -22.92
N HIS A 83 -4.51 -12.00 -23.75
CA HIS A 83 -3.16 -11.51 -24.10
C HIS A 83 -3.15 -10.10 -24.73
N GLN A 84 -4.21 -9.70 -25.42
CA GLN A 84 -4.30 -8.40 -26.10
C GLN A 84 -4.72 -7.27 -25.16
N ASN A 85 -5.57 -7.56 -24.16
CA ASN A 85 -6.10 -6.54 -23.24
C ASN A 85 -5.43 -6.54 -21.85
N TYR A 86 -4.57 -7.53 -21.55
CA TYR A 86 -3.97 -7.71 -20.22
C TYR A 86 -3.32 -6.45 -19.67
N LYS A 87 -2.36 -5.85 -20.41
CA LYS A 87 -1.61 -4.67 -19.95
C LYS A 87 -2.57 -3.53 -19.64
N LYS A 88 -3.41 -3.15 -20.62
CA LYS A 88 -4.42 -2.08 -20.47
C LYS A 88 -5.30 -2.29 -19.25
N ARG A 89 -5.80 -3.52 -19.04
CA ARG A 89 -6.64 -3.87 -17.89
C ARG A 89 -5.88 -3.75 -16.56
N MET A 90 -4.64 -4.23 -16.51
CA MET A 90 -3.84 -4.15 -15.29
C MET A 90 -3.49 -2.70 -14.93
N HIS A 91 -3.17 -1.84 -15.91
CA HIS A 91 -3.04 -0.39 -15.65
C HIS A 91 -4.35 0.20 -15.13
N SER A 92 -5.50 -0.16 -15.71
CA SER A 92 -6.81 0.31 -15.23
C SER A 92 -7.10 -0.11 -13.78
N PHE A 93 -6.77 -1.35 -13.41
CA PHE A 93 -6.91 -1.83 -12.03
C PHE A 93 -6.00 -1.07 -11.07
N LEU A 94 -4.74 -0.84 -11.44
CA LEU A 94 -3.83 -0.05 -10.63
C LEU A 94 -4.30 1.39 -10.42
N TYR A 95 -4.79 2.07 -11.47
CA TYR A 95 -5.33 3.42 -11.33
C TYR A 95 -6.60 3.46 -10.47
N THR A 96 -7.45 2.44 -10.57
CA THR A 96 -8.66 2.33 -9.74
C THR A 96 -8.31 2.12 -8.28
N GLU A 97 -7.35 1.23 -8.00
CA GLU A 97 -6.86 1.02 -6.63
C GLU A 97 -6.17 2.27 -6.09
N GLU A 98 -5.32 2.92 -6.88
CA GLU A 98 -4.64 4.17 -6.52
C GLU A 98 -5.66 5.27 -6.16
N GLN A 99 -6.71 5.43 -6.98
CA GLN A 99 -7.78 6.38 -6.69
C GLN A 99 -8.58 6.02 -5.43
N ALA A 100 -8.85 4.74 -5.19
CA ALA A 100 -9.55 4.29 -4.00
C ALA A 100 -8.71 4.53 -2.73
N GLU A 101 -7.41 4.21 -2.76
CA GLU A 101 -6.50 4.51 -1.64
C GLU A 101 -6.41 6.03 -1.40
N ASP A 102 -6.25 6.84 -2.45
CA ASP A 102 -6.17 8.30 -2.35
C ASP A 102 -7.45 8.93 -1.74
N GLN A 103 -8.63 8.41 -2.08
CA GLN A 103 -9.90 8.82 -1.45
C GLN A 103 -9.97 8.51 0.04
N VAL A 104 -9.31 7.45 0.51
CA VAL A 104 -9.22 7.15 1.95
C VAL A 104 -8.18 8.05 2.61
N VAL A 105 -7.02 8.25 1.98
CA VAL A 105 -5.96 9.13 2.50
C VAL A 105 -6.45 10.57 2.66
N SER A 106 -7.18 11.11 1.69
CA SER A 106 -7.65 12.49 1.72
C SER A 106 -8.52 12.82 2.93
N ARG A 107 -9.25 11.83 3.48
CA ARG A 107 -10.07 11.97 4.71
C ARG A 107 -9.24 12.24 5.96
N LEU A 108 -7.99 11.79 5.97
CA LEU A 108 -7.07 11.99 7.10
C LEU A 108 -6.59 13.44 7.20
N SER A 109 -6.81 14.25 6.17
CA SER A 109 -6.39 15.65 6.17
C SER A 109 -7.12 16.44 7.25
N VAL A 110 -6.36 17.24 8.01
CA VAL A 110 -6.89 17.99 9.14
C VAL A 110 -6.35 19.41 9.18
N ARG A 111 -7.15 20.29 9.76
CA ARG A 111 -6.74 21.63 10.19
C ARG A 111 -6.85 21.72 11.69
N GLY A 112 -5.83 22.28 12.33
CA GLY A 112 -5.91 22.61 13.74
C GLY A 112 -4.60 23.06 14.33
N THR A 113 -4.65 23.29 15.63
CA THR A 113 -3.49 23.68 16.44
C THR A 113 -2.54 22.51 16.59
N ILE A 114 -1.29 22.69 16.14
CA ILE A 114 -0.21 21.76 16.43
C ILE A 114 0.77 22.38 17.42
N THR A 115 1.29 21.57 18.34
CA THR A 115 2.37 21.96 19.24
C THR A 115 3.68 21.37 18.72
N LEU A 116 4.71 22.21 18.62
CA LEU A 116 6.02 21.79 18.17
C LEU A 116 6.91 21.42 19.36
N SER A 117 7.65 20.33 19.25
CA SER A 117 8.59 19.90 20.27
C SER A 117 9.90 19.43 19.65
N VAL A 118 10.99 19.54 20.42
CA VAL A 118 12.30 18.94 20.05
C VAL A 118 12.37 17.49 20.50
N THR A 119 11.48 17.10 21.42
CA THR A 119 11.48 15.80 22.09
C THR A 119 10.10 15.16 21.99
N LEU A 120 10.07 13.87 21.67
CA LEU A 120 8.90 13.02 21.83
C LEU A 120 9.22 11.99 22.90
N ASP A 121 8.33 11.83 23.86
CA ASP A 121 8.47 10.83 24.92
C ASP A 121 7.18 10.02 24.99
N ASP A 122 7.29 8.71 24.86
CA ASP A 122 6.18 7.78 24.95
C ASP A 122 6.65 6.45 25.55
N PRO A 123 5.86 5.82 26.44
CA PRO A 123 6.21 4.53 27.04
C PRO A 123 6.56 3.41 26.03
N GLN A 124 5.99 3.44 24.82
CA GLN A 124 6.14 2.36 23.84
C GLN A 124 7.43 2.45 23.03
N PHE A 125 7.90 3.66 22.72
CA PHE A 125 9.09 3.87 21.88
C PHE A 125 10.21 4.66 22.57
N GLY A 126 10.00 5.06 23.83
CA GLY A 126 10.94 5.83 24.62
C GLY A 126 11.09 7.28 24.15
N MET A 127 12.21 7.90 24.54
CA MET A 127 12.51 9.28 24.18
C MET A 127 13.17 9.38 22.80
N LYS A 128 12.63 10.22 21.92
CA LYS A 128 13.19 10.59 20.62
C LYS A 128 13.53 12.08 20.60
N MET A 129 14.73 12.40 20.11
CA MET A 129 15.21 13.78 19.93
C MET A 129 15.22 14.13 18.45
N ALA A 130 14.66 15.29 18.10
CA ALA A 130 14.71 15.80 16.73
C ALA A 130 16.15 16.20 16.38
N PRO A 131 16.60 15.95 15.13
CA PRO A 131 17.88 16.47 14.65
C PRO A 131 17.97 18.00 14.73
N LEU A 132 19.19 18.54 14.68
CA LEU A 132 19.43 19.98 14.86
C LEU A 132 18.69 20.82 13.79
N GLY A 133 17.76 21.64 14.26
CA GLY A 133 16.95 22.54 13.44
C GLY A 133 15.65 21.90 12.92
N GLU A 134 15.40 20.64 13.23
CA GLU A 134 14.15 19.94 12.95
C GLU A 134 13.26 19.94 14.20
N LEU A 135 11.95 19.78 13.97
CA LEU A 135 10.96 19.75 15.05
C LEU A 135 9.99 18.60 14.83
N PHE A 136 9.50 18.04 15.92
CA PHE A 136 8.36 17.15 15.90
C PHE A 136 7.08 17.93 16.11
N CYS A 137 6.00 17.44 15.53
CA CYS A 137 4.66 17.86 15.88
C CYS A 137 3.74 16.65 16.01
N ALA A 138 2.63 16.84 16.70
CA ALA A 138 1.60 15.83 16.78
C ALA A 138 0.28 16.37 16.28
N VAL A 139 -0.41 15.51 15.53
CA VAL A 139 -1.63 15.83 14.81
C VAL A 139 -2.69 14.84 15.25
N SER A 140 -3.78 15.34 15.81
CA SER A 140 -4.94 14.52 16.13
C SER A 140 -5.80 14.36 14.89
N VAL A 141 -6.11 13.11 14.52
CA VAL A 141 -7.00 12.81 13.40
C VAL A 141 -8.37 12.36 13.91
N PRO A 142 -9.46 12.64 13.17
CA PRO A 142 -10.82 12.31 13.60
C PRO A 142 -11.16 10.82 13.46
N TYR A 143 -10.20 9.98 13.07
CA TYR A 143 -10.40 8.56 12.80
C TYR A 143 -9.54 7.69 13.73
N THR A 144 -10.05 6.52 14.07
CA THR A 144 -9.31 5.49 14.80
C THR A 144 -8.41 4.72 13.82
N LEU A 145 -7.10 4.90 13.96
CA LEU A 145 -6.03 4.38 13.09
C LEU A 145 -5.62 2.94 13.45
N THR A 146 -6.58 2.03 13.63
CA THR A 146 -6.27 0.62 13.88
C THR A 146 -5.95 -0.12 12.58
N PRO A 147 -5.24 -1.26 12.64
CA PRO A 147 -4.95 -2.06 11.44
C PRO A 147 -6.18 -2.57 10.69
N ASP A 148 -7.34 -2.58 11.36
CA ASP A 148 -8.61 -3.09 10.83
C ASP A 148 -9.47 -1.99 10.18
N THR A 149 -9.14 -0.71 10.37
CA THR A 149 -9.82 0.39 9.67
C THR A 149 -9.14 0.66 8.32
N PRO A 150 -9.90 1.06 7.28
CA PRO A 150 -9.32 1.47 6.00
C PRO A 150 -8.26 2.56 6.17
N GLU A 151 -8.54 3.54 7.02
CA GLU A 151 -7.67 4.67 7.34
C GLU A 151 -6.34 4.22 7.95
N GLY A 152 -6.36 3.38 8.99
CA GLY A 152 -5.16 2.87 9.62
C GLY A 152 -4.37 1.92 8.71
N TRP A 153 -5.07 1.11 7.90
CA TRP A 153 -4.46 0.21 6.93
C TRP A 153 -3.70 0.97 5.84
N VAL A 154 -4.33 1.96 5.20
CA VAL A 154 -3.72 2.76 4.13
C VAL A 154 -2.58 3.62 4.68
N LEU A 155 -2.76 4.23 5.86
CA LEU A 155 -1.69 5.00 6.51
C LEU A 155 -0.41 4.16 6.69
N ARG A 156 -0.56 2.94 7.22
CA ARG A 156 0.58 2.06 7.52
C ARG A 156 1.25 1.53 6.25
N ARG A 157 0.49 1.28 5.20
CA ARG A 157 1.00 0.63 3.99
C ARG A 157 1.49 1.62 2.94
N SER A 158 0.75 2.70 2.75
CA SER A 158 0.81 3.49 1.52
C SER A 158 1.10 4.97 1.73
N VAL A 159 1.07 5.48 2.97
CA VAL A 159 1.39 6.89 3.28
C VAL A 159 2.74 6.98 3.98
N GLN A 160 3.71 7.69 3.40
CA GLN A 160 5.05 7.86 3.99
C GLN A 160 5.26 9.26 4.58
N SER A 161 4.62 10.26 4.00
CA SER A 161 4.75 11.66 4.36
C SER A 161 3.40 12.36 4.29
N ALA A 162 3.35 13.54 4.90
CA ALA A 162 2.24 14.47 4.79
C ALA A 162 2.76 15.83 4.33
N PHE A 163 1.91 16.64 3.72
CA PHE A 163 2.20 18.05 3.46
C PHE A 163 1.65 18.90 4.60
N ILE A 164 2.40 19.94 4.97
CA ILE A 164 2.05 20.87 6.02
C ILE A 164 2.25 22.32 5.56
N ALA A 165 1.31 23.18 5.93
CA ALA A 165 1.44 24.63 5.81
C ALA A 165 0.58 25.35 6.88
N PRO A 166 0.95 26.59 7.26
CA PRO A 166 0.11 27.40 8.15
C PRO A 166 -1.27 27.67 7.54
N VAL A 167 -2.29 27.69 8.38
CA VAL A 167 -3.63 28.11 7.95
C VAL A 167 -3.61 29.61 7.68
N SER A 168 -3.57 30.00 6.40
CA SER A 168 -3.65 31.39 5.98
C SER A 168 -5.10 31.77 5.65
N SER A 169 -5.59 32.91 6.15
CA SER A 169 -6.91 33.46 5.84
C SER A 169 -7.15 33.71 4.35
N ASP A 170 -6.08 33.91 3.58
CA ASP A 170 -6.13 34.20 2.14
C ASP A 170 -5.89 32.95 1.27
N ASN A 171 -5.73 31.75 1.85
CA ASN A 171 -5.40 30.51 1.14
C ASN A 171 -4.15 30.59 0.21
N GLN A 172 -3.33 31.63 0.37
CA GLN A 172 -2.25 32.04 -0.53
C GLN A 172 -0.88 31.44 -0.23
N SER A 173 -0.74 30.53 0.76
CA SER A 173 0.55 29.87 0.98
C SER A 173 0.91 29.01 -0.23
N HIS A 174 1.63 29.58 -1.18
CA HIS A 174 2.00 28.91 -2.43
C HIS A 174 2.98 27.75 -2.17
N LYS A 175 3.63 27.74 -1.00
CA LYS A 175 4.55 26.68 -0.57
C LYS A 175 3.91 25.80 0.48
N VAL A 176 4.05 24.50 0.30
CA VAL A 176 3.71 23.47 1.29
C VAL A 176 4.93 22.61 1.52
N TYR A 177 5.14 22.15 2.74
CA TYR A 177 6.35 21.42 3.12
C TYR A 177 6.01 19.97 3.38
N GLU A 178 6.85 19.07 2.92
CA GLU A 178 6.72 17.66 3.24
C GLU A 178 7.28 17.37 4.65
N ALA A 179 6.53 16.60 5.42
CA ALA A 179 6.85 16.14 6.75
C ALA A 179 6.81 14.60 6.79
N ILE A 180 7.78 14.00 7.48
CA ILE A 180 7.90 12.54 7.57
C ILE A 180 6.97 12.04 8.66
N ILE A 181 6.22 10.96 8.39
CA ILE A 181 5.38 10.32 9.40
C ILE A 181 6.22 9.35 10.24
N LEU A 182 6.23 9.56 11.55
CA LEU A 182 6.90 8.69 12.52
C LEU A 182 6.01 7.50 12.86
N ARG A 183 6.03 6.47 12.01
CA ARG A 183 5.14 5.30 12.10
C ARG A 183 5.20 4.56 13.44
N ASP A 184 6.38 4.48 14.04
CA ASP A 184 6.58 3.80 15.32
C ASP A 184 6.08 4.63 16.52
N ALA A 185 5.67 5.88 16.28
CA ALA A 185 5.14 6.80 17.27
C ALA A 185 3.66 7.13 17.04
N THR A 186 3.01 6.53 16.04
CA THR A 186 1.58 6.73 15.78
C THR A 186 0.74 5.95 16.77
N SER A 187 -0.23 6.62 17.41
CA SER A 187 -1.23 6.00 18.28
C SER A 187 -2.60 5.91 17.59
N GLU A 188 -3.63 5.43 18.30
CA GLU A 188 -4.96 5.22 17.73
C GLU A 188 -5.59 6.46 17.10
N ASN A 189 -5.28 7.67 17.56
CA ASN A 189 -5.87 8.91 17.03
C ASN A 189 -4.87 10.06 16.90
N LYS A 190 -3.58 9.79 17.12
CA LYS A 190 -2.52 10.79 17.11
C LYS A 190 -1.39 10.35 16.20
N MET A 191 -1.05 11.20 15.25
CA MET A 191 0.09 10.99 14.36
C MET A 191 1.22 11.94 14.74
N HIS A 192 2.44 11.42 14.78
CA HIS A 192 3.63 12.22 15.01
C HIS A 192 4.35 12.45 13.68
N LEU A 193 4.64 13.72 13.39
CA LEU A 193 5.34 14.13 12.18
C LEU A 193 6.68 14.77 12.53
N GLN A 194 7.64 14.60 11.63
CA GLN A 194 8.94 15.25 11.68
C GLN A 194 9.02 16.32 10.58
N LEU A 195 9.27 17.55 11.00
CA LEU A 195 9.41 18.72 10.14
C LEU A 195 10.89 18.93 9.81
N SER A 196 11.18 19.11 8.53
CA SER A 196 12.56 19.37 8.09
C SER A 196 13.08 20.72 8.56
N LYS A 197 14.42 20.85 8.64
CA LYS A 197 15.07 22.12 8.98
C LYS A 197 14.64 23.27 8.08
N ARG A 198 14.42 22.96 6.80
CA ARG A 198 13.94 23.92 5.80
C ARG A 198 12.52 24.38 6.11
N CYS A 199 11.62 23.45 6.42
CA CYS A 199 10.26 23.77 6.86
C CYS A 199 10.27 24.69 8.10
N CYS A 200 11.03 24.32 9.14
CA CYS A 200 11.12 25.12 10.37
C CYS A 200 11.72 26.50 10.12
N SER A 201 12.75 26.62 9.28
CA SER A 201 13.42 27.90 8.99
C SER A 201 12.53 28.82 8.15
N ASP A 202 11.95 28.30 7.06
CA ASP A 202 11.14 29.09 6.12
C ASP A 202 9.84 29.58 6.77
N LEU A 203 9.23 28.77 7.63
CA LEU A 203 8.02 29.10 8.38
C LEU A 203 8.30 29.76 9.75
N LYS A 204 9.58 29.97 10.10
CA LYS A 204 10.05 30.56 11.37
C LYS A 204 9.53 29.85 12.63
N LEU A 205 9.33 28.54 12.54
CA LEU A 205 8.79 27.72 13.60
C LEU A 205 9.74 27.61 14.79
N GLN A 206 9.21 27.77 16.00
CA GLN A 206 9.95 27.67 17.25
C GLN A 206 9.51 26.47 18.07
N ARG A 207 10.43 25.98 18.91
CA ARG A 207 10.14 24.91 19.88
C ARG A 207 9.13 25.36 20.92
N ASN A 208 8.28 24.44 21.36
CA ASN A 208 7.26 24.64 22.40
C ASN A 208 6.22 25.73 22.06
N GLU A 209 6.13 26.12 20.79
CA GLU A 209 5.08 27.01 20.31
C GLU A 209 3.98 26.23 19.60
N THR A 210 2.80 26.85 19.54
CA THR A 210 1.61 26.33 18.89
C THR A 210 1.28 27.12 17.65
N TYR A 211 0.91 26.42 16.58
CA TYR A 211 0.56 27.05 15.30
C TYR A 211 -0.70 26.43 14.73
N GLU A 212 -1.55 27.26 14.12
CA GLU A 212 -2.65 26.77 13.28
C GLU A 212 -2.11 26.29 11.96
N MET A 213 -2.22 24.98 11.72
CA MET A 213 -1.64 24.32 10.55
C MET A 213 -2.68 23.44 9.85
N GLU A 214 -2.55 23.37 8.54
CA GLU A 214 -3.23 22.39 7.70
C GLU A 214 -2.24 21.29 7.36
N VAL A 215 -2.67 20.05 7.59
CA VAL A 215 -1.91 18.83 7.33
C VAL A 215 -2.69 17.97 6.37
N GLN A 216 -2.14 17.72 5.19
CA GLN A 216 -2.73 16.87 4.18
C GLN A 216 -1.87 15.62 3.95
N PHE A 217 -2.44 14.45 4.20
CA PHE A 217 -1.76 13.18 3.96
C PHE A 217 -1.80 12.86 2.47
N HIS A 218 -0.71 12.26 1.96
CA HIS A 218 -0.57 11.96 0.54
C HIS A 218 -0.14 10.53 0.31
N LEU A 219 -0.76 9.91 -0.68
CA LEU A 219 -0.42 8.56 -1.11
C LEU A 219 1.00 8.52 -1.67
N ASN A 220 1.81 7.57 -1.23
CA ASN A 220 3.10 7.29 -1.87
C ASN A 220 2.86 6.54 -3.19
N ARG A 221 2.75 7.32 -4.27
CA ARG A 221 2.51 6.83 -5.63
C ARG A 221 3.66 6.01 -6.21
N LEU A 222 4.87 6.06 -5.65
CA LEU A 222 6.03 5.39 -6.25
C LEU A 222 5.78 3.91 -6.47
N LYS A 223 5.16 3.23 -5.49
CA LYS A 223 4.82 1.82 -5.60
C LYS A 223 3.86 1.53 -6.76
N PHE A 224 2.86 2.38 -6.98
CA PHE A 224 1.95 2.26 -8.12
C PHE A 224 2.68 2.46 -9.45
N CYS A 225 3.59 3.44 -9.50
CA CYS A 225 4.38 3.70 -10.71
C CYS A 225 5.35 2.53 -11.01
N GLU A 226 5.95 1.93 -9.99
CA GLU A 226 6.78 0.72 -10.14
C GLU A 226 5.97 -0.47 -10.68
N MET A 227 4.74 -0.66 -10.18
CA MET A 227 3.84 -1.70 -10.68
C MET A 227 3.41 -1.44 -12.13
N HIS A 228 3.14 -0.18 -12.51
CA HIS A 228 2.88 0.18 -13.90
C HIS A 228 4.08 -0.13 -14.80
N LYS A 229 5.28 0.26 -14.39
CA LYS A 229 6.52 -0.05 -15.11
C LYS A 229 6.76 -1.54 -15.26
N ALA A 230 6.46 -2.32 -14.23
CA ALA A 230 6.57 -3.78 -14.29
C ALA A 230 5.62 -4.38 -15.34
N ILE A 231 4.41 -3.84 -15.51
CA ILE A 231 3.47 -4.26 -16.56
C ILE A 231 4.01 -3.94 -17.96
N ASP A 232 4.56 -2.75 -18.13
CA ASP A 232 5.14 -2.34 -19.42
C ASP A 232 6.35 -3.20 -19.78
N PHE A 233 7.19 -3.54 -18.80
CA PHE A 233 8.35 -4.41 -18.94
C PHE A 233 8.04 -5.88 -19.19
N LEU A 234 6.78 -6.32 -19.10
CA LEU A 234 6.42 -7.68 -19.52
C LEU A 234 6.71 -7.85 -21.03
N PRO A 235 7.66 -8.74 -21.41
CA PRO A 235 8.00 -8.94 -22.83
C PRO A 235 6.84 -9.60 -23.58
N ASP A 236 6.17 -10.54 -22.91
CA ASP A 236 4.96 -11.24 -23.34
C ASP A 236 4.03 -11.43 -22.14
N THR A 237 2.82 -11.92 -22.41
CA THR A 237 1.81 -12.19 -21.38
C THR A 237 1.66 -13.69 -21.07
N GLU A 238 2.49 -14.56 -21.65
CA GLU A 238 2.39 -16.02 -21.48
C GLU A 238 2.67 -16.43 -20.05
N ARG A 239 3.58 -15.73 -19.36
CA ARG A 239 3.90 -16.03 -17.94
C ARG A 239 2.76 -15.70 -16.98
N VAL A 240 1.95 -14.69 -17.31
CA VAL A 240 0.86 -14.19 -16.46
C VAL A 240 -0.51 -14.73 -16.89
N LEU A 241 -0.62 -15.17 -18.14
CA LEU A 241 -1.76 -15.85 -18.74
C LEU A 241 -1.27 -17.13 -19.46
N PRO A 242 -0.79 -18.15 -18.72
CA PRO A 242 -0.25 -19.36 -19.34
C PRO A 242 -1.35 -20.20 -19.99
N ASP A 243 -1.05 -20.77 -21.16
CA ASP A 243 -1.89 -21.84 -21.72
C ASP A 243 -1.55 -23.17 -21.06
N PHE A 244 -2.31 -23.51 -20.02
CA PHE A 244 -2.16 -24.75 -19.26
C PHE A 244 -2.25 -26.02 -20.11
N ARG A 245 -2.81 -25.96 -21.33
CA ARG A 245 -2.88 -27.13 -22.23
C ARG A 245 -1.50 -27.54 -22.76
N ASN A 246 -0.58 -26.59 -22.86
CA ASN A 246 0.77 -26.79 -23.35
C ASN A 246 1.80 -26.90 -22.22
N CYS A 247 1.34 -26.84 -20.96
CA CYS A 247 2.21 -26.99 -19.80
C CYS A 247 2.35 -28.46 -19.41
N ILE A 248 3.56 -28.82 -18.96
CA ILE A 248 3.81 -30.12 -18.34
C ILE A 248 3.91 -30.01 -16.83
N VAL A 249 3.80 -31.16 -16.17
CA VAL A 249 4.06 -31.32 -14.73
C VAL A 249 5.46 -31.90 -14.60
N PRO A 250 6.45 -31.14 -14.09
CA PRO A 250 7.80 -31.66 -13.85
C PRO A 250 7.76 -32.78 -12.82
N VAL A 251 8.64 -33.76 -12.99
CA VAL A 251 8.75 -34.91 -12.08
C VAL A 251 10.19 -34.97 -11.57
N ASN A 252 10.33 -35.28 -10.29
CA ASN A 252 11.61 -35.54 -9.64
C ASN A 252 11.52 -36.87 -8.87
N GLU A 253 12.61 -37.62 -8.83
CA GLU A 253 12.70 -38.92 -8.15
C GLU A 253 13.47 -38.85 -6.82
N ILE A 254 13.77 -37.64 -6.33
CA ILE A 254 14.51 -37.46 -5.08
C ILE A 254 13.58 -37.60 -3.88
N GLU A 255 13.83 -38.59 -3.03
CA GLU A 255 13.10 -38.75 -1.76
C GLU A 255 13.62 -37.83 -0.65
N TYR A 256 12.70 -37.11 -0.01
CA TYR A 256 12.97 -36.27 1.16
C TYR A 256 12.32 -36.87 2.41
N PRO A 257 13.09 -37.55 3.30
CA PRO A 257 12.56 -38.42 4.36
C PRO A 257 11.79 -37.70 5.48
N LYS A 258 11.72 -36.37 5.48
CA LYS A 258 11.06 -35.55 6.51
C LYS A 258 9.82 -34.81 6.01
N LEU A 259 9.39 -35.08 4.78
CA LEU A 259 8.27 -34.36 4.15
C LEU A 259 7.00 -35.21 4.12
N ASN A 260 5.85 -34.54 4.24
CA ASN A 260 4.59 -35.20 3.91
C ASN A 260 4.37 -35.24 2.39
N ALA A 261 3.46 -36.09 1.93
CA ALA A 261 3.19 -36.30 0.50
C ALA A 261 2.89 -35.01 -0.30
N LYS A 262 2.23 -34.01 0.29
CA LYS A 262 1.91 -32.75 -0.40
C LYS A 262 3.13 -31.84 -0.52
N GLN A 263 3.96 -31.79 0.52
CA GLN A 263 5.20 -31.04 0.51
C GLN A 263 6.19 -31.65 -0.48
N HIS A 264 6.22 -32.99 -0.54
CA HIS A 264 7.01 -33.75 -1.50
C HIS A 264 6.59 -33.41 -2.93
N ALA A 265 5.30 -33.57 -3.27
CA ALA A 265 4.79 -33.24 -4.60
C ALA A 265 5.05 -31.78 -5.02
N ALA A 266 5.00 -30.83 -4.06
CA ALA A 266 5.33 -29.43 -4.35
C ALA A 266 6.82 -29.24 -4.67
N ILE A 267 7.73 -29.90 -3.95
CA ILE A 267 9.17 -29.85 -4.22
C ILE A 267 9.50 -30.56 -5.51
N ASP A 268 8.89 -31.70 -5.79
CA ASP A 268 9.07 -32.44 -7.04
C ASP A 268 8.65 -31.61 -8.23
N PHE A 269 7.55 -30.87 -8.12
CA PHE A 269 7.12 -29.93 -9.16
C PHE A 269 8.11 -28.78 -9.38
N ILE A 270 8.67 -28.22 -8.30
CA ILE A 270 9.56 -27.04 -8.38
C ILE A 270 10.96 -27.43 -8.90
N VAL A 271 11.48 -28.56 -8.47
CA VAL A 271 12.87 -29.01 -8.75
C VAL A 271 12.93 -29.95 -9.96
N GLY A 272 11.81 -30.57 -10.32
CA GLY A 272 11.72 -31.54 -11.40
C GLY A 272 12.13 -30.96 -12.75
N ASP A 273 12.65 -31.84 -13.60
CA ASP A 273 13.07 -31.47 -14.94
C ASP A 273 11.86 -31.29 -15.85
N SER A 274 11.91 -30.27 -16.70
CA SER A 274 10.88 -29.97 -17.69
C SER A 274 11.28 -30.34 -19.13
N ASP A 275 12.50 -30.83 -19.36
CA ASP A 275 13.02 -31.18 -20.68
C ASP A 275 12.84 -30.03 -21.70
N GLY A 276 13.09 -28.80 -21.23
CA GLY A 276 12.94 -27.57 -22.01
C GLY A 276 11.50 -27.16 -22.34
N ARG A 277 10.48 -27.88 -21.85
CA ARG A 277 9.07 -27.54 -22.08
C ARG A 277 8.56 -26.53 -21.05
N GLY A 278 7.47 -25.84 -21.42
CA GLY A 278 6.80 -24.86 -20.57
C GLY A 278 6.20 -25.51 -19.32
N VAL A 279 6.44 -24.89 -18.16
CA VAL A 279 5.90 -25.32 -16.86
C VAL A 279 4.89 -24.29 -16.37
N ALA A 280 3.75 -24.76 -15.88
CA ALA A 280 2.73 -23.89 -15.33
C ALA A 280 3.19 -23.27 -13.99
N PRO A 281 2.77 -22.03 -13.67
CA PRO A 281 2.97 -21.46 -12.35
C PRO A 281 2.36 -22.33 -11.25
N LEU A 282 3.11 -22.59 -10.18
CA LEU A 282 2.64 -23.38 -9.03
C LEU A 282 2.03 -22.48 -7.96
N LEU A 283 0.80 -22.81 -7.52
CA LEU A 283 0.16 -22.21 -6.36
C LEU A 283 0.17 -23.17 -5.17
N ILE A 284 0.95 -22.83 -4.13
CA ILE A 284 0.94 -23.55 -2.85
C ILE A 284 -0.01 -22.84 -1.89
N TYR A 285 -1.05 -23.55 -1.44
CA TYR A 285 -2.02 -23.05 -0.48
C TYR A 285 -2.20 -24.01 0.71
N GLY A 286 -2.60 -23.47 1.86
CA GLY A 286 -2.89 -24.26 3.04
C GLY A 286 -2.97 -23.42 4.33
N PRO A 287 -3.59 -23.95 5.40
CA PRO A 287 -3.70 -23.29 6.70
C PRO A 287 -2.36 -22.86 7.33
N PHE A 288 -2.44 -22.10 8.42
CA PHE A 288 -1.27 -21.77 9.25
C PHE A 288 -0.64 -23.05 9.82
N GLY A 289 0.69 -23.07 9.94
CA GLY A 289 1.42 -24.22 10.49
C GLY A 289 1.63 -25.41 9.54
N THR A 290 1.11 -25.40 8.31
CA THR A 290 1.29 -26.54 7.38
C THR A 290 2.65 -26.61 6.67
N GLY A 291 3.61 -25.77 7.07
CA GLY A 291 4.97 -25.81 6.53
C GLY A 291 5.12 -25.27 5.11
N LYS A 292 4.27 -24.34 4.64
CA LYS A 292 4.40 -23.69 3.31
C LYS A 292 5.78 -23.04 3.13
N THR A 293 6.18 -22.20 4.08
CA THR A 293 7.48 -21.51 4.07
C THR A 293 8.64 -22.51 4.13
N PHE A 294 8.52 -23.56 4.95
CA PHE A 294 9.49 -24.64 5.01
C PHE A 294 9.62 -25.38 3.66
N THR A 295 8.51 -25.63 2.98
CA THR A 295 8.48 -26.28 1.65
C THR A 295 9.17 -25.42 0.60
N LEU A 296 8.83 -24.13 0.51
CA LEU A 296 9.47 -23.19 -0.42
C LEU A 296 10.96 -23.03 -0.14
N ALA A 297 11.35 -22.92 1.14
CA ALA A 297 12.75 -22.81 1.52
C ALA A 297 13.54 -24.08 1.20
N THR A 298 12.92 -25.26 1.35
CA THR A 298 13.54 -26.53 0.97
C THR A 298 13.70 -26.62 -0.54
N ALA A 299 12.65 -26.32 -1.31
CA ALA A 299 12.74 -26.30 -2.78
C ALA A 299 13.82 -25.33 -3.29
N ALA A 300 13.89 -24.12 -2.72
CA ALA A 300 14.91 -23.14 -3.06
C ALA A 300 16.34 -23.65 -2.75
N LYS A 301 16.54 -24.35 -1.62
CA LYS A 301 17.83 -24.96 -1.26
C LYS A 301 18.25 -26.05 -2.26
N GLU A 302 17.30 -26.81 -2.79
CA GLU A 302 17.59 -27.82 -3.81
C GLU A 302 17.91 -27.18 -5.16
N LEU A 303 17.16 -26.15 -5.57
CA LEU A 303 17.42 -25.40 -6.80
C LEU A 303 18.82 -24.77 -6.83
N VAL A 304 19.27 -24.16 -5.73
CA VAL A 304 20.61 -23.52 -5.69
C VAL A 304 21.77 -24.52 -5.72
N ARG A 305 21.52 -25.82 -5.52
CA ARG A 305 22.54 -26.86 -5.73
C ARG A 305 22.78 -27.13 -7.22
N GLN A 306 21.84 -26.78 -8.09
CA GLN A 306 22.00 -26.92 -9.53
C GLN A 306 22.96 -25.85 -10.06
N PRO A 307 23.87 -26.19 -10.98
CA PRO A 307 24.82 -25.24 -11.54
C PRO A 307 24.09 -24.14 -12.30
N HIS A 308 24.61 -22.91 -12.23
CA HIS A 308 24.06 -21.72 -12.90
C HIS A 308 22.65 -21.27 -12.46
N THR A 309 22.12 -21.80 -11.35
CA THR A 309 20.81 -21.39 -10.84
C THR A 309 20.90 -20.21 -9.87
N ARG A 310 20.01 -19.22 -10.04
CA ARG A 310 19.79 -18.12 -9.09
C ARG A 310 18.32 -18.07 -8.72
N VAL A 311 18.02 -17.99 -7.43
CA VAL A 311 16.64 -17.95 -6.92
C VAL A 311 16.35 -16.56 -6.36
N LEU A 312 15.29 -15.92 -6.86
CA LEU A 312 14.75 -14.68 -6.30
C LEU A 312 13.55 -15.00 -5.41
N ILE A 313 13.63 -14.63 -4.14
CA ILE A 313 12.54 -14.81 -3.16
C ILE A 313 12.00 -13.43 -2.79
N CYS A 314 10.71 -13.23 -3.05
CA CYS A 314 10.01 -11.99 -2.75
C CYS A 314 8.87 -12.23 -1.74
N THR A 315 8.65 -11.25 -0.87
CA THR A 315 7.50 -11.18 0.04
C THR A 315 6.95 -9.77 0.00
N LEU A 316 5.66 -9.62 0.35
CA LEU A 316 5.00 -8.32 0.39
C LEU A 316 5.44 -7.48 1.59
N THR A 317 5.96 -8.12 2.64
CA THR A 317 6.28 -7.48 3.92
C THR A 317 7.70 -7.84 4.36
N ASN A 318 8.42 -6.87 4.93
CA ASN A 318 9.79 -7.05 5.45
C ASN A 318 9.86 -7.83 6.79
N ARG A 319 8.77 -8.50 7.20
CA ARG A 319 8.70 -9.29 8.43
C ARG A 319 8.83 -10.77 8.12
#